data_AF-A0A960IDA3-F1
#
_entry.id   AF-A0A960IDA3-F1
#
_cell.length_a   1.000
_cell.length_b   1.000
_cell.length_c   1.000
_cell.angle_alpha   90.00
_cell.angle_beta   90.00
_cell.angle_gamma   90.00
#
_symmetry.space_group_name_H-M   'P 1'
#
loop_
_entity.id
_entity.type
_entity.pdbx_description
1 polymer ?
#
loop_
_entity_poly.entity_id
_entity_poly.type
_entity_poly.pdbx_seq_one_letter_code
_entity_poly.pdbx_strand_id
1 'polypeptide(L)'
;MAGGQERILRGRIRTVQATKKITRAMELIAASRIVKAQQRVAAAVPYSEQITEVVKDLAAAGGASQSPLLAGRDVVKTTAYVVITADRGLCGGYNAGVQRAAEGEIKAGVLNGADYSIIAIGRKAEGYFRFRGYRIGATFAGFSDNPTYAHAKEIGQHVMDLYVRGEVDRVELVYTRFISAGSQEVVQRPLVPLDRATVAGGDGKGVDAAGVAADFEFEPDPGTILDTLLPRYVEARIYAALLNAAASEHAFRQRAMKSATDNAEELIKSLSRIMNRARQDSITTEIMEIVGGAEALGGDAKKVRYVELGPLSNDGFDGYLDIRPASALAATAVGVLEPDDIEEILGIGPVIGAHLREQGVTTFAQIAAWTPEDAARIGDEIDFPGRVEREEWIEQARRLQADKYGN
;
A
#
# COMPACT_ATOMS: atom_id res chain seq x y z
N MET A 1 21.30 31.07 -13.12
CA MET A 1 21.89 30.48 -11.91
C MET A 1 21.91 28.96 -12.06
N ALA A 2 23.07 28.40 -12.40
CA ALA A 2 23.22 27.00 -12.80
C ALA A 2 22.81 25.98 -11.70
N GLY A 3 22.94 26.32 -10.41
CA GLY A 3 22.50 25.46 -9.29
C GLY A 3 21.01 25.52 -8.88
N GLY A 4 20.19 26.38 -9.50
CA GLY A 4 18.78 26.56 -9.10
C GLY A 4 17.91 25.33 -9.36
N GLN A 5 18.12 24.69 -10.51
CA GLN A 5 17.36 23.52 -10.95
C GLN A 5 17.71 22.27 -10.13
N GLU A 6 19.00 22.07 -9.83
CA GLU A 6 19.46 20.96 -8.98
C GLU A 6 18.83 21.04 -7.58
N ARG A 7 18.80 22.23 -6.96
CA ARG A 7 18.19 22.44 -5.65
C ARG A 7 16.70 22.07 -5.63
N ILE A 8 15.96 22.46 -6.67
CA ILE A 8 14.53 22.13 -6.81
C ILE A 8 14.33 20.61 -6.95
N LEU A 9 15.11 19.96 -7.80
CA LEU A 9 15.03 18.51 -8.02
C LEU A 9 15.38 17.72 -6.76
N ARG A 10 16.45 18.12 -6.05
CA ARG A 10 16.83 17.53 -4.76
C ARG A 10 15.71 17.67 -3.72
N GLY A 11 15.05 18.83 -3.67
CA GLY A 11 13.88 19.06 -2.80
C GLY A 11 12.70 18.15 -3.15
N ARG A 12 12.40 17.98 -4.45
CA ARG A 12 11.36 17.05 -4.91
C ARG A 12 11.68 15.61 -4.54
N ILE A 13 12.91 15.14 -4.79
CA ILE A 13 13.36 13.79 -4.43
C ILE A 13 13.15 13.54 -2.93
N ARG A 14 13.60 14.46 -2.07
CA ARG A 14 13.41 14.35 -0.61
C ARG A 14 11.94 14.24 -0.22
N THR A 15 11.08 15.03 -0.87
CA THR A 15 9.63 15.00 -0.62
C THR A 15 9.03 13.65 -1.02
N VAL A 16 9.36 13.14 -2.21
CA VAL A 16 8.87 11.84 -2.69
C VAL A 16 9.41 10.69 -1.84
N GLN A 17 10.66 10.76 -1.37
CA GLN A 17 11.22 9.79 -0.44
C GLN A 17 10.47 9.76 0.90
N ALA A 18 10.10 10.91 1.44
CA ALA A 18 9.28 10.98 2.66
C ALA A 18 7.90 10.34 2.41
N THR A 19 7.24 10.65 1.29
CA THR A 19 5.98 10.02 0.90
C THR A 19 6.11 8.51 0.76
N LYS A 20 7.18 8.00 0.12
CA LYS A 20 7.47 6.55 -0.02
C LYS A 20 7.54 5.86 1.34
N LYS A 21 8.22 6.47 2.32
CA LYS A 21 8.32 5.92 3.69
C LYS A 21 6.94 5.84 4.36
N ILE A 22 6.11 6.88 4.19
CA ILE A 22 4.76 6.93 4.75
C ILE A 22 3.88 5.86 4.10
N THR A 23 3.87 5.76 2.77
CA THR A 23 3.05 4.75 2.06
C THR A 23 3.50 3.34 2.41
N ARG A 24 4.82 3.10 2.53
CA ARG A 24 5.34 1.80 2.97
C ARG A 24 4.92 1.44 4.39
N ALA A 25 4.96 2.39 5.32
CA ALA A 25 4.46 2.16 6.68
C ALA A 25 2.95 1.85 6.68
N MET A 26 2.16 2.60 5.91
CA MET A 26 0.71 2.37 5.78
C MET A 26 0.38 1.02 5.12
N GLU A 27 1.16 0.58 4.15
CA GLU A 27 1.08 -0.75 3.53
C GLU A 27 1.22 -1.85 4.60
N LEU A 28 2.28 -1.77 5.42
CA LEU A 28 2.56 -2.75 6.48
C LEU A 28 1.49 -2.73 7.57
N ILE A 29 1.02 -1.55 7.98
CA ILE A 29 -0.07 -1.41 8.95
C ILE A 29 -1.35 -2.07 8.40
N ALA A 30 -1.70 -1.80 7.15
CA ALA A 30 -2.87 -2.40 6.52
C ALA A 30 -2.72 -3.94 6.44
N ALA A 31 -1.57 -4.44 6.01
CA ALA A 31 -1.28 -5.88 5.97
C ALA A 31 -1.50 -6.56 7.34
N SER A 32 -0.99 -5.95 8.41
CA SER A 32 -1.18 -6.46 9.78
C SER A 32 -2.66 -6.49 10.22
N ARG A 33 -3.47 -5.53 9.74
CA ARG A 33 -4.90 -5.43 10.06
C ARG A 33 -5.76 -6.40 9.25
N ILE A 34 -5.35 -6.79 8.04
CA ILE A 34 -6.06 -7.80 7.24
C ILE A 34 -6.14 -9.13 7.99
N VAL A 35 -5.02 -9.59 8.56
CA VAL A 35 -4.98 -10.86 9.31
C VAL A 35 -5.96 -10.84 10.48
N LYS A 36 -5.94 -9.76 11.27
CA LYS A 36 -6.89 -9.57 12.37
C LYS A 36 -8.33 -9.51 11.88
N ALA A 37 -8.60 -8.78 10.80
CA ALA A 37 -9.95 -8.69 10.23
C ALA A 37 -10.45 -10.05 9.71
N GLN A 38 -9.60 -10.85 9.07
CA GLN A 38 -9.91 -12.20 8.62
C GLN A 38 -10.27 -13.12 9.79
N GLN A 39 -9.48 -13.09 10.87
CA GLN A 39 -9.78 -13.86 12.08
C GLN A 39 -11.13 -13.47 12.67
N ARG A 40 -11.46 -12.18 12.66
CA ARG A 40 -12.76 -11.69 13.14
C ARG A 40 -13.92 -12.11 12.24
N VAL A 41 -13.74 -12.09 10.91
CA VAL A 41 -14.72 -12.64 9.95
C VAL A 41 -14.94 -14.12 10.25
N ALA A 42 -13.87 -14.91 10.31
CA ALA A 42 -13.95 -16.35 10.59
C ALA A 42 -14.60 -16.65 11.93
N ALA A 43 -14.31 -15.87 12.98
CA ALA A 43 -14.93 -16.04 14.30
C ALA A 43 -16.42 -15.67 14.33
N ALA A 44 -16.90 -14.84 13.40
CA ALA A 44 -18.32 -14.47 13.31
C ALA A 44 -19.15 -15.46 12.49
N VAL A 45 -18.52 -16.25 11.61
CA VAL A 45 -19.21 -17.23 10.74
C VAL A 45 -20.01 -18.25 11.54
N PRO A 46 -19.47 -18.94 12.58
CA PRO A 46 -20.24 -19.96 13.31
C PRO A 46 -21.53 -19.42 13.92
N TYR A 47 -21.49 -18.23 14.52
CA TYR A 47 -22.70 -17.61 15.07
C TYR A 47 -23.72 -17.29 13.98
N SER A 48 -23.25 -16.73 12.84
CA SER A 48 -24.12 -16.38 11.72
C SER A 48 -24.75 -17.62 11.07
N GLU A 49 -24.03 -18.72 10.95
CA GLU A 49 -24.55 -19.98 10.40
C GLU A 49 -25.56 -20.61 11.36
N GLN A 50 -25.20 -20.74 12.64
CA GLN A 50 -26.07 -21.35 13.65
C GLN A 50 -27.38 -20.57 13.86
N ILE A 51 -27.34 -19.23 13.91
CA ILE A 51 -28.58 -18.45 14.02
C ILE A 51 -29.44 -18.57 12.76
N THR A 52 -28.82 -18.75 11.59
CA THR A 52 -29.55 -18.97 10.33
C THR A 52 -30.22 -20.34 10.34
N GLU A 53 -29.52 -21.39 10.78
CA GLU A 53 -30.08 -22.74 10.92
C GLU A 53 -31.24 -22.76 11.93
N VAL A 54 -31.07 -22.19 13.12
CA VAL A 54 -32.15 -22.14 14.13
C VAL A 54 -33.37 -21.37 13.62
N VAL A 55 -33.17 -20.24 12.93
CA VAL A 55 -34.27 -19.48 12.31
C VAL A 55 -34.97 -20.32 11.24
N LYS A 56 -34.22 -21.16 10.50
CA LYS A 56 -34.79 -22.07 9.50
C LYS A 56 -35.59 -23.20 10.11
N ASP A 57 -35.07 -23.84 11.15
CA ASP A 57 -35.73 -24.95 11.84
C ASP A 57 -37.03 -24.48 12.51
N LEU A 58 -37.02 -23.31 13.16
CA LEU A 58 -38.22 -22.71 13.76
C LEU A 58 -39.30 -22.39 12.72
N ALA A 59 -38.91 -21.91 11.54
CA ALA A 59 -39.85 -21.63 10.46
C ALA A 59 -40.42 -22.93 9.85
N ALA A 60 -39.60 -23.97 9.71
CA ALA A 60 -40.02 -25.28 9.22
C ALA A 60 -40.94 -26.02 10.21
N ALA A 61 -40.74 -25.83 11.52
CA ALA A 61 -41.57 -26.39 12.60
C ALA A 61 -42.98 -25.79 12.70
N GLY A 62 -43.40 -24.99 11.71
CA GLY A 62 -44.71 -24.33 11.71
C GLY A 62 -44.74 -23.08 12.59
N GLY A 63 -43.58 -22.48 12.90
CA GLY A 63 -43.48 -21.15 13.51
C GLY A 63 -44.09 -20.10 12.59
N ALA A 64 -45.41 -19.92 12.66
CA ALA A 64 -46.12 -18.85 12.00
C ALA A 64 -45.90 -17.55 12.79
N SER A 65 -44.74 -16.95 12.62
CA SER A 65 -44.47 -15.61 13.15
C SER A 65 -45.24 -14.58 12.33
N GLN A 66 -46.02 -13.75 13.02
CA GLN A 66 -46.61 -12.54 12.45
C GLN A 66 -45.63 -11.36 12.47
N SER A 67 -44.34 -11.62 12.69
CA SER A 67 -43.33 -10.58 12.72
C SER A 67 -43.36 -9.79 11.40
N PRO A 68 -43.43 -8.46 11.49
CA PRO A 68 -43.29 -7.59 10.32
C PRO A 68 -42.04 -7.93 9.50
N LEU A 69 -40.96 -8.40 10.14
CA LEU A 69 -39.69 -8.68 9.47
C LEU A 69 -39.74 -9.86 8.47
N LEU A 70 -40.74 -10.74 8.58
CA LEU A 70 -40.98 -11.88 7.66
C LEU A 70 -42.11 -11.61 6.66
N ALA A 71 -42.93 -10.60 6.91
CA ALA A 71 -44.03 -10.22 6.06
C ALA A 71 -43.53 -9.23 5.00
N GLY A 72 -43.29 -9.73 3.78
CA GLY A 72 -43.08 -8.84 2.65
C GLY A 72 -44.30 -7.94 2.41
N ARG A 73 -44.09 -6.79 1.78
CA ARG A 73 -45.16 -5.87 1.38
C ARG A 73 -45.49 -6.10 -0.10
N ASP A 74 -46.78 -6.06 -0.44
CA ASP A 74 -47.26 -6.27 -1.81
C ASP A 74 -46.74 -5.21 -2.80
N VAL A 75 -46.52 -3.99 -2.30
CA VAL A 75 -45.97 -2.87 -3.08
C VAL A 75 -44.81 -2.25 -2.31
N VAL A 76 -43.63 -2.24 -2.91
CA VAL A 76 -42.44 -1.56 -2.39
C VAL A 76 -42.44 -0.13 -2.92
N LYS A 77 -42.81 0.84 -2.06
CA LYS A 77 -42.81 2.26 -2.39
C LYS A 77 -41.49 2.91 -2.02
N THR A 78 -40.91 2.53 -0.88
CA THR A 78 -39.67 3.14 -0.37
C THR A 78 -38.62 2.08 -0.03
N THR A 79 -37.43 2.19 -0.61
CA THR A 79 -36.29 1.30 -0.31
C THR A 79 -35.19 2.01 0.49
N ALA A 80 -34.79 1.45 1.62
CA ALA A 80 -33.65 1.90 2.39
C ALA A 80 -32.37 1.21 1.90
N TYR A 81 -31.32 1.98 1.58
CA TYR A 81 -30.01 1.46 1.20
C TYR A 81 -29.01 1.71 2.32
N VAL A 82 -28.57 0.64 2.96
CA VAL A 82 -27.51 0.65 3.98
C VAL A 82 -26.17 0.52 3.27
N VAL A 83 -25.46 1.63 3.11
CA VAL A 83 -24.23 1.70 2.31
C VAL A 83 -23.01 1.72 3.22
N ILE A 84 -22.18 0.67 3.16
CA ILE A 84 -21.00 0.50 4.02
C ILE A 84 -19.73 0.92 3.30
N THR A 85 -19.08 1.96 3.81
CA THR A 85 -17.83 2.51 3.29
C THR A 85 -16.83 2.80 4.40
N ALA A 86 -15.64 3.27 4.03
CA ALA A 86 -14.59 3.61 4.99
C ALA A 86 -14.85 4.99 5.64
N ASP A 87 -14.32 5.17 6.84
CA ASP A 87 -14.17 6.49 7.45
C ASP A 87 -12.98 7.27 6.87
N ARG A 88 -11.97 6.55 6.36
CA ARG A 88 -10.70 7.11 5.88
C ARG A 88 -10.51 6.86 4.39
N GLY A 89 -9.72 7.72 3.75
CA GLY A 89 -9.32 7.55 2.35
C GLY A 89 -8.15 6.58 2.18
N LEU A 90 -7.41 6.76 1.07
CA LEU A 90 -6.18 6.02 0.75
C LEU A 90 -6.40 4.49 0.63
N CYS A 91 -7.57 4.09 0.14
CA CYS A 91 -7.97 2.70 -0.06
C CYS A 91 -8.34 2.40 -1.52
N GLY A 92 -7.68 3.08 -2.47
CA GLY A 92 -7.91 2.91 -3.90
C GLY A 92 -9.39 3.02 -4.29
N GLY A 93 -9.86 2.05 -5.08
CA GLY A 93 -11.23 2.00 -5.60
C GLY A 93 -12.31 1.52 -4.63
N TYR A 94 -11.99 1.19 -3.36
CA TYR A 94 -12.92 0.59 -2.40
C TYR A 94 -14.22 1.40 -2.23
N ASN A 95 -14.11 2.66 -1.77
CA ASN A 95 -15.28 3.50 -1.52
C ASN A 95 -16.07 3.76 -2.81
N ALA A 96 -15.36 4.06 -3.89
CA ALA A 96 -15.98 4.38 -5.17
C ALA A 96 -16.76 3.20 -5.76
N GLY A 97 -16.30 1.96 -5.53
CA GLY A 97 -17.01 0.76 -5.93
C GLY A 97 -18.38 0.65 -5.27
N VAL A 98 -18.43 0.72 -3.94
CA VAL A 98 -19.67 0.63 -3.17
C VAL A 98 -20.60 1.81 -3.47
N GLN A 99 -20.05 3.03 -3.53
CA GLN A 99 -20.82 4.25 -3.82
C GLN A 99 -21.50 4.18 -5.19
N ARG A 100 -20.77 3.75 -6.23
CA ARG A 100 -21.34 3.60 -7.58
C ARG A 100 -22.38 2.49 -7.66
N ALA A 101 -22.17 1.39 -6.97
CA ALA A 101 -23.15 0.30 -6.93
C ALA A 101 -24.45 0.74 -6.27
N ALA A 102 -24.38 1.37 -5.09
CA ALA A 102 -25.55 1.91 -4.40
C ALA A 102 -26.25 3.00 -5.22
N GLU A 103 -25.49 3.91 -5.82
CA GLU A 103 -26.07 4.95 -6.69
C GLU A 103 -26.79 4.36 -7.91
N GLY A 104 -26.25 3.30 -8.51
CA GLY A 104 -26.87 2.59 -9.62
C GLY A 104 -28.25 2.05 -9.24
N GLU A 105 -28.34 1.36 -8.11
CA GLU A 105 -29.62 0.80 -7.62
C GLU A 105 -30.63 1.87 -7.24
N ILE A 106 -30.18 2.92 -6.55
CA ILE A 106 -31.07 4.03 -6.18
C ILE A 106 -31.67 4.64 -7.45
N LYS A 107 -30.85 4.89 -8.49
CA LYS A 107 -31.36 5.42 -9.76
C LYS A 107 -32.32 4.46 -10.45
N ALA A 108 -32.02 3.17 -10.46
CA ALA A 108 -32.91 2.15 -11.03
C ALA A 108 -34.26 2.12 -10.29
N GLY A 109 -34.26 2.16 -8.95
CA GLY A 109 -35.47 2.24 -8.14
C GLY A 109 -36.30 3.49 -8.42
N VAL A 110 -35.64 4.66 -8.46
CA VAL A 110 -36.30 5.95 -8.76
C VAL A 110 -36.90 5.96 -10.16
N LEU A 111 -36.22 5.39 -11.17
CA LEU A 111 -36.78 5.25 -12.53
C LEU A 111 -38.05 4.39 -12.56
N ASN A 112 -38.13 3.40 -11.66
CA ASN A 112 -39.31 2.56 -11.49
C ASN A 112 -40.38 3.20 -10.58
N GLY A 113 -40.20 4.46 -10.17
CA GLY A 113 -41.16 5.21 -9.36
C GLY A 113 -41.08 4.95 -7.85
N ALA A 114 -40.06 4.22 -7.37
CA ALA A 114 -39.83 4.02 -5.94
C ALA A 114 -39.05 5.19 -5.32
N ASP A 115 -39.41 5.56 -4.09
CA ASP A 115 -38.65 6.47 -3.25
C ASP A 115 -37.50 5.73 -2.53
N TYR A 116 -36.54 6.47 -1.99
CA TYR A 116 -35.34 5.89 -1.38
C TYR A 116 -34.89 6.61 -0.11
N SER A 117 -34.24 5.88 0.80
CA SER A 117 -33.55 6.48 1.96
C SER A 117 -32.16 5.87 2.09
N ILE A 118 -31.13 6.69 2.34
CA ILE A 118 -29.76 6.21 2.50
C ILE A 118 -29.40 6.17 3.97
N ILE A 119 -28.92 5.02 4.43
CA ILE A 119 -28.30 4.83 5.75
C ILE A 119 -26.79 4.73 5.49
N ALA A 120 -26.09 5.83 5.71
CA ALA A 120 -24.68 5.96 5.37
C ALA A 120 -23.79 5.42 6.51
N ILE A 121 -23.01 4.37 6.24
CA ILE A 121 -22.02 3.87 7.19
C ILE A 121 -20.62 4.24 6.67
N GLY A 122 -19.89 4.96 7.52
CA GLY A 122 -18.59 5.55 7.22
C GLY A 122 -18.69 6.96 6.63
N ARG A 123 -17.74 7.83 7.01
CA ARG A 123 -17.67 9.23 6.53
C ARG A 123 -17.62 9.36 5.00
N LYS A 124 -17.11 8.36 4.28
CA LYS A 124 -17.03 8.41 2.81
C LYS A 124 -18.39 8.25 2.15
N ALA A 125 -19.30 7.44 2.68
CA ALA A 125 -20.68 7.34 2.20
C ALA A 125 -21.40 8.67 2.46
N GLU A 126 -21.35 9.17 3.69
CA GLU A 126 -22.00 10.42 4.08
C GLU A 126 -21.57 11.57 3.17
N GLY A 127 -20.27 11.82 3.05
CA GLY A 127 -19.74 12.90 2.23
C GLY A 127 -20.10 12.76 0.74
N TYR A 128 -20.11 11.54 0.21
CA TYR A 128 -20.42 11.30 -1.21
C TYR A 128 -21.86 11.63 -1.57
N PHE A 129 -22.81 11.11 -0.77
CA PHE A 129 -24.23 11.26 -1.03
C PHE A 129 -24.73 12.64 -0.66
N ARG A 130 -24.24 13.23 0.44
CA ARG A 130 -24.58 14.60 0.85
C ARG A 130 -24.17 15.62 -0.22
N PHE A 131 -22.95 15.51 -0.74
CA PHE A 131 -22.46 16.41 -1.81
C PHE A 131 -23.32 16.35 -3.08
N ARG A 132 -23.92 15.20 -3.38
CA ARG A 132 -24.78 14.99 -4.56
C ARG A 132 -26.25 15.28 -4.31
N GLY A 133 -26.63 15.71 -3.11
CA GLY A 133 -28.01 16.05 -2.78
C GLY A 133 -28.94 14.85 -2.58
N TYR A 134 -28.41 13.65 -2.32
CA TYR A 134 -29.25 12.50 -1.98
C TYR A 134 -29.81 12.61 -0.55
N ARG A 135 -31.00 12.05 -0.33
CA ARG A 135 -31.64 11.98 0.99
C ARG A 135 -30.95 10.93 1.88
N ILE A 136 -30.28 11.42 2.92
CA ILE A 136 -29.65 10.58 3.96
C ILE A 136 -30.58 10.52 5.17
N GLY A 137 -31.08 9.33 5.50
CA GLY A 137 -31.95 9.08 6.66
C GLY A 137 -31.17 8.96 7.96
N ALA A 138 -30.00 8.32 7.94
CA ALA A 138 -29.13 8.20 9.10
C ALA A 138 -27.66 8.06 8.70
N THR A 139 -26.76 8.33 9.65
CA THR A 139 -25.31 8.19 9.45
C THR A 139 -24.66 7.57 10.68
N PHE A 140 -23.78 6.60 10.45
CA PHE A 140 -22.95 5.97 11.46
C PHE A 140 -21.48 6.03 11.02
N ALA A 141 -20.57 6.46 11.89
CA ALA A 141 -19.18 6.69 11.51
C ALA A 141 -18.22 6.50 12.69
N GLY A 142 -16.93 6.37 12.38
CA GLY A 142 -15.85 6.31 13.38
C GLY A 142 -15.41 4.90 13.78
N PHE A 143 -15.88 3.88 13.06
CA PHE A 143 -15.61 2.48 13.38
C PHE A 143 -15.39 1.58 12.16
N SER A 144 -15.25 2.13 10.94
CA SER A 144 -15.17 1.32 9.73
C SER A 144 -14.00 0.33 9.71
N ASP A 145 -12.89 0.66 10.37
CA ASP A 145 -11.69 -0.17 10.42
C ASP A 145 -11.72 -1.26 11.51
N ASN A 146 -12.56 -1.08 12.53
CA ASN A 146 -12.73 -1.98 13.66
C ASN A 146 -14.18 -1.99 14.18
N PRO A 147 -15.15 -2.46 13.38
CA PRO A 147 -16.55 -2.49 13.78
C PRO A 147 -16.76 -3.45 14.96
N THR A 148 -17.75 -3.23 15.82
CA THR A 148 -18.10 -4.12 16.94
C THR A 148 -19.55 -4.60 16.79
N TYR A 149 -19.94 -5.62 17.55
CA TYR A 149 -21.34 -6.06 17.57
C TYR A 149 -22.29 -4.96 18.06
N ALA A 150 -21.84 -4.10 19.00
CA ALA A 150 -22.64 -2.98 19.48
C ALA A 150 -23.03 -2.02 18.35
N HIS A 151 -22.12 -1.73 17.41
CA HIS A 151 -22.43 -0.92 16.24
C HIS A 151 -23.46 -1.60 15.32
N ALA A 152 -23.31 -2.92 15.12
CA ALA A 152 -24.27 -3.68 14.32
C ALA A 152 -25.67 -3.71 14.94
N LYS A 153 -25.75 -3.81 16.28
CA LYS A 153 -26.98 -3.72 17.06
C LYS A 153 -27.66 -2.37 16.88
N GLU A 154 -26.92 -1.28 17.03
CA GLU A 154 -27.44 0.09 16.86
C GLU A 154 -28.00 0.31 15.44
N ILE A 155 -27.25 -0.08 14.41
CA ILE A 155 -27.69 0.00 13.01
C ILE A 155 -28.92 -0.89 12.78
N GLY A 156 -28.89 -2.13 13.29
CA GLY A 156 -29.98 -3.08 13.15
C GLY A 156 -31.28 -2.56 13.75
N GLN A 157 -31.23 -2.04 14.97
CA GLN A 157 -32.38 -1.43 15.63
C GLN A 157 -32.95 -0.28 14.81
N HIS A 158 -32.11 0.64 14.34
CA HIS A 158 -32.57 1.76 13.51
C HIS A 158 -33.25 1.29 12.22
N VAL A 159 -32.64 0.34 11.51
CA VAL A 159 -33.18 -0.22 10.26
C VAL A 159 -34.52 -0.94 10.48
N MET A 160 -34.59 -1.76 11.53
CA MET A 160 -35.82 -2.49 11.88
C MET A 160 -36.93 -1.53 12.28
N ASP A 161 -36.64 -0.49 13.05
CA ASP A 161 -37.60 0.53 13.45
C ASP A 161 -38.23 1.23 12.24
N LEU A 162 -37.42 1.65 11.26
CA LEU A 162 -37.91 2.26 10.02
C LEU A 162 -38.88 1.33 9.28
N TYR A 163 -38.56 0.04 9.23
CA TYR A 163 -39.37 -0.96 8.56
C TYR A 163 -40.69 -1.22 9.30
N VAL A 164 -40.63 -1.43 10.61
CA VAL A 164 -41.80 -1.71 11.47
C VAL A 164 -42.77 -0.52 11.48
N ARG A 165 -42.24 0.73 11.50
CA ARG A 165 -43.06 1.95 11.39
C ARG A 165 -43.63 2.18 9.98
N GLY A 166 -43.15 1.44 8.99
CA GLY A 166 -43.55 1.58 7.60
C GLY A 166 -43.08 2.83 6.91
N GLU A 167 -42.00 3.44 7.40
CA GLU A 167 -41.28 4.49 6.70
C GLU A 167 -40.54 3.93 5.47
N VAL A 168 -40.14 2.65 5.55
CA VAL A 168 -39.50 1.91 4.45
C VAL A 168 -40.14 0.54 4.26
N ASP A 169 -40.23 0.09 3.01
CA ASP A 169 -40.88 -1.17 2.63
C ASP A 169 -39.88 -2.28 2.33
N ARG A 170 -38.60 -1.91 2.12
CA ARG A 170 -37.49 -2.82 1.84
C ARG A 170 -36.18 -2.19 2.31
N VAL A 171 -35.25 -3.02 2.74
CA VAL A 171 -33.90 -2.62 3.15
C VAL A 171 -32.87 -3.48 2.42
N GLU A 172 -31.89 -2.83 1.81
CA GLU A 172 -30.77 -3.48 1.14
C GLU A 172 -29.44 -3.07 1.75
N LEU A 173 -28.55 -4.06 1.95
CA LEU A 173 -27.16 -3.84 2.29
C LEU A 173 -26.32 -3.73 1.02
N VAL A 174 -25.52 -2.68 0.92
CA VAL A 174 -24.52 -2.51 -0.14
C VAL A 174 -23.15 -2.38 0.50
N TYR A 175 -22.29 -3.39 0.29
CA TYR A 175 -20.97 -3.47 0.91
C TYR A 175 -20.00 -4.25 0.04
N THR A 176 -18.71 -4.26 0.41
CA THR A 176 -17.72 -5.09 -0.26
C THR A 176 -17.50 -6.38 0.55
N ARG A 177 -17.78 -7.53 -0.07
CA ARG A 177 -17.50 -8.85 0.49
C ARG A 177 -16.03 -9.20 0.29
N PHE A 178 -15.42 -9.72 1.36
CA PHE A 178 -14.04 -10.19 1.34
C PHE A 178 -14.01 -11.66 0.89
N ILE A 179 -13.42 -11.94 -0.28
CA ILE A 179 -13.20 -13.32 -0.74
C ILE A 179 -11.78 -13.77 -0.36
N SER A 180 -10.78 -12.99 -0.75
CA SER A 180 -9.38 -13.22 -0.42
C SER A 180 -8.65 -11.88 -0.37
N ALA A 181 -7.35 -11.85 -0.02
CA ALA A 181 -6.59 -10.60 -0.08
C ALA A 181 -6.49 -10.02 -1.51
N GLY A 182 -6.53 -10.88 -2.53
CA GLY A 182 -6.48 -10.49 -3.95
C GLY A 182 -7.86 -10.24 -4.58
N SER A 183 -8.93 -10.79 -4.02
CA SER A 183 -10.28 -10.72 -4.60
C SER A 183 -11.30 -10.19 -3.58
N GLN A 184 -12.01 -9.14 -3.97
CA GLN A 184 -13.12 -8.58 -3.24
C GLN A 184 -14.19 -8.15 -4.23
N GLU A 185 -15.45 -8.29 -3.85
CA GLU A 185 -16.58 -8.00 -4.72
C GLU A 185 -17.56 -7.06 -4.01
N VAL A 186 -18.12 -6.10 -4.74
CA VAL A 186 -19.23 -5.31 -4.22
C VAL A 186 -20.50 -6.13 -4.37
N VAL A 187 -21.20 -6.32 -3.27
CA VAL A 187 -22.43 -7.10 -3.22
C VAL A 187 -23.57 -6.25 -2.70
N GLN A 188 -24.75 -6.54 -3.24
CA GLN A 188 -26.02 -6.02 -2.76
C GLN A 188 -26.80 -7.21 -2.19
N ARG A 189 -27.32 -7.07 -0.98
CA ARG A 189 -28.03 -8.16 -0.31
C ARG A 189 -29.30 -7.62 0.35
N PRO A 190 -30.46 -8.24 0.11
CA PRO A 190 -31.68 -7.86 0.83
C PRO A 190 -31.52 -8.19 2.31
N LEU A 191 -31.88 -7.24 3.19
CA LEU A 191 -31.79 -7.38 4.63
C LEU A 191 -33.15 -7.57 5.28
N VAL A 192 -34.11 -6.70 4.97
CA VAL A 192 -35.51 -6.75 5.44
C VAL A 192 -36.43 -6.42 4.26
N PRO A 193 -37.57 -7.10 4.06
CA PRO A 193 -38.03 -8.29 4.77
C PRO A 193 -37.06 -9.47 4.55
N LEU A 194 -37.02 -10.36 5.52
CA LEU A 194 -36.26 -11.60 5.44
C LEU A 194 -37.00 -12.53 4.48
N ASP A 195 -36.29 -12.99 3.46
CA ASP A 195 -36.87 -13.87 2.45
C ASP A 195 -37.32 -15.18 3.08
N ARG A 196 -38.61 -15.51 2.90
CA ARG A 196 -39.20 -16.75 3.39
C ARG A 196 -38.52 -17.98 2.80
N ALA A 197 -37.93 -17.94 1.59
CA ALA A 197 -37.16 -19.06 1.07
C ALA A 197 -35.79 -19.18 1.73
N THR A 198 -35.17 -18.07 2.13
CA THR A 198 -33.93 -18.05 2.94
C THR A 198 -34.20 -18.53 4.38
N VAL A 199 -35.41 -18.32 4.89
CA VAL A 199 -35.87 -18.75 6.22
C VAL A 199 -36.55 -20.12 6.19
N ALA A 200 -37.09 -20.61 5.07
CA ALA A 200 -37.71 -21.94 4.96
C ALA A 200 -36.76 -22.97 4.33
N GLY A 201 -35.71 -22.53 3.66
CA GLY A 201 -34.70 -23.36 2.99
C GLY A 201 -33.64 -23.90 3.92
N GLY A 202 -34.04 -24.45 5.07
CA GLY A 202 -33.23 -25.46 5.73
C GLY A 202 -33.23 -26.70 4.85
N ASP A 203 -32.12 -27.43 4.83
CA ASP A 203 -32.22 -28.87 4.72
C ASP A 203 -32.98 -29.32 5.97
N GLY A 204 -34.30 -29.09 5.97
CA GLY A 204 -35.16 -29.96 6.72
C GLY A 204 -34.66 -31.33 6.28
N LYS A 205 -34.09 -32.07 7.23
CA LYS A 205 -34.20 -33.51 7.20
C LYS A 205 -35.70 -33.75 7.15
N GLY A 206 -36.23 -33.65 5.93
CA GLY A 206 -37.57 -33.96 5.59
C GLY A 206 -37.67 -35.41 5.98
N VAL A 207 -38.52 -35.65 6.97
CA VAL A 207 -39.12 -36.92 7.32
C VAL A 207 -38.57 -38.03 6.43
N ASP A 208 -37.51 -38.71 6.90
CA ASP A 208 -37.19 -40.02 6.35
C ASP A 208 -38.50 -40.81 6.40
N ALA A 209 -38.73 -41.73 5.47
CA ALA A 209 -39.89 -42.63 5.49
C ALA A 209 -40.02 -43.50 6.78
N ALA A 210 -39.20 -43.21 7.79
CA ALA A 210 -39.16 -43.74 9.16
C ALA A 210 -39.51 -42.70 10.27
N GLY A 211 -39.84 -41.44 9.98
CA GLY A 211 -40.47 -40.53 10.94
C GLY A 211 -39.61 -39.93 12.06
N VAL A 212 -38.30 -39.73 11.86
CA VAL A 212 -37.43 -39.09 12.86
C VAL A 212 -37.18 -37.62 12.49
N ALA A 213 -38.00 -36.71 13.05
CA ALA A 213 -37.71 -35.27 13.08
C ALA A 213 -36.52 -35.02 14.02
N ALA A 214 -35.72 -33.97 13.78
CA ALA A 214 -34.73 -33.57 14.76
C ALA A 214 -35.42 -33.18 16.10
N ASP A 215 -34.95 -33.78 17.19
CA ASP A 215 -35.44 -33.69 18.58
C ASP A 215 -35.24 -32.29 19.19
N PHE A 216 -36.02 -31.29 18.79
CA PHE A 216 -36.06 -30.00 19.49
C PHE A 216 -37.38 -29.83 20.25
N GLU A 217 -37.28 -29.78 21.57
CA GLU A 217 -38.35 -29.29 22.43
C GLU A 217 -38.24 -27.76 22.48
N PHE A 218 -39.32 -27.08 22.06
CA PHE A 218 -39.37 -25.63 22.03
C PHE A 218 -40.08 -25.12 23.27
N GLU A 219 -39.39 -24.30 24.05
CA GLU A 219 -39.96 -23.60 25.20
C GLU A 219 -39.68 -22.09 25.05
N PRO A 220 -40.70 -21.20 25.05
CA PRO A 220 -42.13 -21.46 25.27
C PRO A 220 -42.90 -21.99 24.04
N ASP A 221 -42.78 -21.36 22.87
CA ASP A 221 -43.34 -21.84 21.61
C ASP A 221 -42.47 -21.36 20.43
N PRO A 222 -42.46 -22.05 19.28
CA PRO A 222 -41.62 -21.70 18.14
C PRO A 222 -41.80 -20.27 17.61
N GLY A 223 -43.03 -19.73 17.65
CA GLY A 223 -43.33 -18.38 17.18
C GLY A 223 -42.69 -17.31 18.07
N THR A 224 -42.84 -17.44 19.38
CA THR A 224 -42.22 -16.53 20.36
C THR A 224 -40.70 -16.56 20.29
N ILE A 225 -40.10 -17.75 20.12
CA ILE A 225 -38.65 -17.88 19.96
C ILE A 225 -38.20 -17.20 18.66
N LEU A 226 -38.92 -17.45 17.56
CA LEU A 226 -38.63 -16.84 16.26
C LEU A 226 -38.69 -15.31 16.34
N ASP A 227 -39.73 -14.74 16.92
CA ASP A 227 -39.87 -13.28 17.12
C ASP A 227 -38.71 -12.67 17.91
N THR A 228 -38.17 -13.42 18.87
CA THR A 228 -37.01 -13.01 19.68
C THR A 228 -35.69 -13.11 18.90
N LEU A 229 -35.58 -14.08 17.99
CA LEU A 229 -34.37 -14.34 17.22
C LEU A 229 -34.24 -13.54 15.93
N LEU A 230 -35.35 -13.16 15.28
CA LEU A 230 -35.32 -12.38 14.04
C LEU A 230 -34.52 -11.07 14.16
N PRO A 231 -34.66 -10.25 15.24
CA PRO A 231 -33.83 -9.08 15.43
C PRO A 231 -32.34 -9.42 15.50
N ARG A 232 -31.99 -10.46 16.27
CA ARG A 232 -30.60 -10.93 16.43
C ARG A 232 -30.02 -11.44 15.10
N TYR A 233 -30.86 -12.05 14.26
CA TYR A 233 -30.46 -12.48 12.92
C TYR A 233 -30.12 -11.28 12.02
N VAL A 234 -30.95 -10.24 12.02
CA VAL A 234 -30.67 -8.98 11.29
C VAL A 234 -29.36 -8.35 11.78
N GLU A 235 -29.18 -8.25 13.10
CA GLU A 235 -27.96 -7.74 13.73
C GLU A 235 -26.72 -8.54 13.33
N ALA A 236 -26.81 -9.88 13.33
CA ALA A 236 -25.74 -10.78 12.91
C ALA A 236 -25.34 -10.57 11.44
N ARG A 237 -26.32 -10.42 10.54
CA ARG A 237 -26.07 -10.15 9.11
C ARG A 237 -25.40 -8.80 8.88
N ILE A 238 -25.81 -7.76 9.60
CA ILE A 238 -25.15 -6.45 9.56
C ILE A 238 -23.72 -6.58 10.11
N TYR A 239 -23.52 -7.28 11.22
CA TYR A 239 -22.19 -7.46 11.80
C TYR A 239 -21.25 -8.20 10.84
N ALA A 240 -21.72 -9.27 10.19
CA ALA A 240 -20.98 -9.98 9.16
C ALA A 240 -20.62 -9.06 7.96
N ALA A 241 -21.56 -8.22 7.51
CA ALA A 241 -21.32 -7.26 6.44
C ALA A 241 -20.27 -6.21 6.84
N LEU A 242 -20.32 -5.67 8.06
CA LEU A 242 -19.35 -4.73 8.60
C LEU A 242 -17.95 -5.35 8.66
N LEU A 243 -17.82 -6.60 9.15
CA LEU A 243 -16.54 -7.30 9.20
C LEU A 243 -15.95 -7.55 7.81
N ASN A 244 -16.79 -7.99 6.86
CA ASN A 244 -16.39 -8.17 5.46
C ASN A 244 -15.92 -6.86 4.82
N ALA A 245 -16.66 -5.77 5.07
CA ALA A 245 -16.33 -4.45 4.59
C ALA A 245 -14.99 -3.96 5.16
N ALA A 246 -14.75 -4.14 6.47
CA ALA A 246 -13.50 -3.78 7.13
C ALA A 246 -12.29 -4.59 6.61
N ALA A 247 -12.45 -5.90 6.44
CA ALA A 247 -11.40 -6.76 5.86
C ALA A 247 -11.06 -6.32 4.41
N SER A 248 -12.09 -6.04 3.61
CA SER A 248 -11.93 -5.53 2.25
C SER A 248 -11.26 -4.16 2.22
N GLU A 249 -11.65 -3.24 3.12
CA GLU A 249 -11.04 -1.91 3.26
C GLU A 249 -9.53 -2.00 3.47
N HIS A 250 -9.09 -2.88 4.38
CA HIS A 250 -7.66 -3.09 4.66
C HIS A 250 -6.92 -3.69 3.46
N ALA A 251 -7.51 -4.65 2.75
CA ALA A 251 -6.91 -5.25 1.55
C ALA A 251 -6.76 -4.24 0.41
N PHE A 252 -7.78 -3.44 0.15
CA PHE A 252 -7.71 -2.35 -0.84
C PHE A 252 -6.68 -1.29 -0.45
N ARG A 253 -6.60 -0.95 0.83
CA ARG A 253 -5.60 -0.01 1.35
C ARG A 253 -4.18 -0.53 1.19
N GLN A 254 -3.92 -1.79 1.55
CA GLN A 254 -2.60 -2.38 1.36
C GLN A 254 -2.19 -2.32 -0.12
N ARG A 255 -3.06 -2.72 -1.05
CA ARG A 255 -2.78 -2.67 -2.49
C ARG A 255 -2.54 -1.24 -2.99
N ALA A 256 -3.36 -0.28 -2.57
CA ALA A 256 -3.19 1.12 -2.93
C ALA A 256 -1.86 1.70 -2.40
N MET A 257 -1.47 1.36 -1.18
CA MET A 257 -0.22 1.82 -0.57
C MET A 257 1.01 1.16 -1.18
N LYS A 258 0.92 -0.13 -1.54
CA LYS A 258 1.97 -0.83 -2.31
C LYS A 258 2.20 -0.12 -3.64
N SER A 259 1.15 0.05 -4.45
CA SER A 259 1.25 0.76 -5.73
C SER A 259 1.77 2.19 -5.57
N ALA A 260 1.36 2.92 -4.53
CA ALA A 260 1.89 4.27 -4.27
C ALA A 260 3.39 4.25 -3.90
N THR A 261 3.86 3.22 -3.19
CA THR A 261 5.28 3.04 -2.83
C THR A 261 6.12 2.73 -4.05
N ASP A 262 5.64 1.83 -4.91
CA ASP A 262 6.30 1.45 -6.17
C ASP A 262 6.37 2.67 -7.12
N ASN A 263 5.26 3.40 -7.28
CA ASN A 263 5.22 4.64 -8.08
C ASN A 263 6.19 5.71 -7.53
N ALA A 264 6.29 5.85 -6.21
CA ALA A 264 7.22 6.78 -5.59
C ALA A 264 8.68 6.38 -5.87
N GLU A 265 8.99 5.09 -5.86
CA GLU A 265 10.31 4.58 -6.20
C GLU A 265 10.70 4.87 -7.65
N GLU A 266 9.80 4.63 -8.60
CA GLU A 266 10.01 4.96 -10.01
C GLU A 266 10.21 6.46 -10.20
N LEU A 267 9.41 7.29 -9.52
CA LEU A 267 9.54 8.74 -9.58
C LEU A 267 10.88 9.21 -9.02
N ILE A 268 11.37 8.62 -7.93
CA ILE A 268 12.70 8.91 -7.38
C ILE A 268 13.78 8.56 -8.41
N LYS A 269 13.73 7.37 -9.02
CA LYS A 269 14.69 6.94 -10.06
C LYS A 269 14.70 7.93 -11.23
N SER A 270 13.52 8.37 -11.68
CA SER A 270 13.39 9.35 -12.76
C SER A 270 13.98 10.72 -12.38
N LEU A 271 13.59 11.26 -11.22
CA LEU A 271 14.06 12.56 -10.74
C LEU A 271 15.58 12.57 -10.49
N SER A 272 16.15 11.48 -9.98
CA SER A 272 17.60 11.34 -9.78
C SER A 272 18.36 11.39 -11.11
N ARG A 273 17.86 10.75 -12.17
CA ARG A 273 18.47 10.84 -13.51
C ARG A 273 18.42 12.28 -14.06
N ILE A 274 17.28 12.95 -13.92
CA ILE A 274 17.12 14.35 -14.36
C ILE A 274 18.06 15.28 -13.56
N MET A 275 18.18 15.05 -12.25
CA MET A 275 19.07 15.82 -11.38
C MET A 275 20.54 15.64 -11.77
N ASN A 276 20.98 14.41 -12.02
CA ASN A 276 22.35 14.13 -12.43
C ASN A 276 22.68 14.78 -13.79
N ARG A 277 21.75 14.74 -14.75
CA ARG A 277 21.89 15.45 -16.01
C ARG A 277 22.00 16.97 -15.80
N ALA A 278 21.08 17.56 -15.06
CA ALA A 278 21.12 19.00 -14.77
C ALA A 278 22.41 19.42 -14.05
N ARG A 279 22.94 18.56 -13.17
CA ARG A 279 24.23 18.77 -12.52
C ARG A 279 25.39 18.74 -13.53
N GLN A 280 25.41 17.77 -14.45
CA GLN A 280 26.41 17.71 -15.52
C GLN A 280 26.36 18.93 -16.44
N ASP A 281 25.16 19.39 -16.80
CA ASP A 281 24.96 20.59 -17.61
C ASP A 281 25.46 21.85 -16.88
N SER A 282 25.18 21.95 -15.57
CA SER A 282 25.68 23.04 -14.71
C SER A 282 27.21 23.05 -14.65
N ILE A 283 27.83 21.90 -14.39
CA ILE A 283 29.30 21.77 -14.32
C ILE A 283 29.92 22.14 -15.67
N THR A 284 29.38 21.62 -16.78
CA THR A 284 29.85 21.96 -18.13
C THR A 284 29.75 23.46 -18.39
N THR A 285 28.63 24.09 -18.02
CA THR A 285 28.43 25.54 -18.19
C THR A 285 29.45 26.33 -17.36
N GLU A 286 29.64 25.97 -16.09
CA GLU A 286 30.62 26.63 -15.21
C GLU A 286 32.05 26.49 -15.76
N ILE A 287 32.44 25.32 -16.26
CA ILE A 287 33.75 25.11 -16.89
C ILE A 287 33.90 25.98 -18.14
N MET A 288 32.88 26.02 -19.02
CA MET A 288 32.91 26.83 -20.24
C MET A 288 32.98 28.33 -19.93
N GLU A 289 32.29 28.79 -18.88
CA GLU A 289 32.37 30.18 -18.40
C GLU A 289 33.78 30.51 -17.86
N ILE A 290 34.42 29.60 -17.12
CA ILE A 290 35.79 29.77 -16.61
C ILE A 290 36.80 29.83 -17.76
N VAL A 291 36.73 28.88 -18.70
CA VAL A 291 37.65 28.82 -19.85
C VAL A 291 37.48 30.05 -20.74
N GLY A 292 36.24 30.42 -21.08
CA GLY A 292 35.97 31.63 -21.86
C GLY A 292 36.42 32.92 -21.16
N GLY A 293 36.28 32.99 -19.84
CA GLY A 293 36.79 34.11 -19.04
C GLY A 293 38.33 34.17 -19.01
N ALA A 294 39.00 33.03 -18.88
CA ALA A 294 40.46 32.95 -18.89
C ALA A 294 41.06 33.33 -20.26
N GLU A 295 40.47 32.85 -21.36
CA GLU A 295 40.89 33.23 -22.73
C GLU A 295 40.70 34.73 -22.99
N ALA A 296 39.60 35.32 -22.53
CA ALA A 296 39.35 36.76 -22.67
C ALA A 296 40.41 37.63 -21.95
N LEU A 297 41.02 37.11 -20.88
CA LEU A 297 42.10 37.78 -20.15
C LEU A 297 43.49 37.51 -20.75
N GLY A 298 43.69 36.39 -21.45
CA GLY A 298 44.96 35.97 -22.05
C GLY A 298 45.33 36.66 -23.37
N GLY A 299 44.43 37.47 -23.94
CA GLY A 299 44.64 38.18 -25.20
C GLY A 299 45.72 39.29 -25.18
N ASP A 300 46.30 39.60 -24.02
CA ASP A 300 47.29 40.68 -23.84
C ASP A 300 48.67 40.17 -23.36
N ALA A 301 49.07 38.97 -23.79
CA ALA A 301 50.37 38.41 -23.47
C ALA A 301 51.51 39.06 -24.28
N LYS A 302 52.20 40.03 -23.66
CA LYS A 302 53.51 40.56 -24.06
C LYS A 302 54.45 39.45 -24.57
N LYS A 303 55.06 39.66 -25.74
CA LYS A 303 56.15 38.84 -26.31
C LYS A 303 57.20 38.49 -25.26
N VAL A 304 57.23 37.23 -24.83
CA VAL A 304 58.29 36.68 -24.00
C VAL A 304 59.53 36.47 -24.87
N ARG A 305 60.63 37.12 -24.51
CA ARG A 305 61.94 36.95 -25.15
C ARG A 305 62.66 35.82 -24.43
N TYR A 306 62.90 34.70 -25.10
CA TYR A 306 63.75 33.65 -24.55
C TYR A 306 65.19 34.16 -24.48
N VAL A 307 65.79 34.08 -23.30
CA VAL A 307 67.24 34.24 -23.10
C VAL A 307 67.80 32.83 -22.91
N GLU A 308 68.68 32.39 -23.81
CA GLU A 308 69.43 31.14 -23.62
C GLU A 308 70.34 31.27 -22.40
N LEU A 309 70.10 30.43 -21.39
CA LEU A 309 71.04 30.21 -20.30
C LEU A 309 71.84 28.95 -20.62
N GLY A 310 73.16 29.10 -20.69
CA GLY A 310 74.11 27.99 -20.87
C GLY A 310 74.08 26.99 -19.71
N PRO A 311 74.74 25.82 -19.86
CA PRO A 311 74.54 24.67 -19.00
C PRO A 311 75.00 24.95 -17.56
N LEU A 312 74.11 24.73 -16.60
CA LEU A 312 74.36 24.89 -15.17
C LEU A 312 75.28 23.77 -14.68
N SER A 313 76.43 24.15 -14.12
CA SER A 313 77.28 23.27 -13.32
C SER A 313 76.60 22.93 -12.00
N ASN A 314 76.72 21.66 -11.63
CA ASN A 314 76.09 21.03 -10.48
C ASN A 314 76.92 21.29 -9.22
N ASP A 315 76.74 22.43 -8.55
CA ASP A 315 77.25 22.63 -7.18
C ASP A 315 76.40 23.67 -6.42
N GLY A 316 75.72 23.19 -5.38
CA GLY A 316 75.34 23.95 -4.18
C GLY A 316 74.15 24.90 -4.29
N PHE A 317 72.96 24.44 -3.88
CA PHE A 317 72.03 25.27 -3.11
C PHE A 317 71.02 24.39 -2.34
N ASP A 318 71.36 24.09 -1.10
CA ASP A 318 70.42 23.67 -0.05
C ASP A 318 70.06 24.94 0.75
N GLY A 319 68.77 25.17 1.02
CA GLY A 319 68.31 26.23 1.90
C GLY A 319 67.09 27.01 1.42
N TYR A 320 65.98 26.81 2.13
CA TYR A 320 64.69 27.51 2.13
C TYR A 320 63.60 27.03 1.15
N LEU A 321 62.76 26.11 1.61
CA LEU A 321 61.29 26.25 1.61
C LEU A 321 60.65 25.10 2.41
N ASP A 322 60.30 25.41 3.65
CA ASP A 322 59.40 24.61 4.48
C ASP A 322 57.98 24.77 3.90
N ILE A 323 57.53 23.76 3.14
CA ILE A 323 56.14 23.64 2.69
C ILE A 323 55.63 22.29 3.19
N ARG A 324 54.81 22.32 4.24
CA ARG A 324 53.86 21.23 4.52
C ARG A 324 52.72 21.34 3.50
N PRO A 325 52.46 20.34 2.64
CA PRO A 325 51.21 20.30 1.91
C PRO A 325 50.10 19.78 2.82
N ALA A 326 49.12 20.66 3.06
CA ALA A 326 47.79 20.26 3.46
C ALA A 326 47.23 19.28 2.43
N SER A 327 46.72 18.16 2.93
CA SER A 327 45.97 17.14 2.21
C SER A 327 44.92 17.77 1.29
N ALA A 328 45.22 17.80 0.00
CA ALA A 328 44.26 18.06 -1.07
C ALA A 328 44.43 16.95 -2.09
N LEU A 329 43.38 16.14 -2.21
CA LEU A 329 42.99 15.30 -3.34
C LEU A 329 43.99 15.26 -4.49
N ALA A 330 44.93 14.32 -4.44
CA ALA A 330 45.59 13.80 -5.63
C ALA A 330 44.62 12.85 -6.33
N ALA A 331 43.68 13.42 -7.08
CA ALA A 331 42.87 12.72 -8.05
C ALA A 331 42.94 13.49 -9.36
N THR A 332 44.03 13.34 -10.11
CA THR A 332 44.08 13.64 -11.56
C THR A 332 45.38 13.15 -12.19
N ALA A 333 45.43 11.86 -12.51
CA ALA A 333 46.08 11.29 -13.69
C ALA A 333 45.94 9.76 -13.66
N VAL A 334 44.71 9.26 -13.67
CA VAL A 334 44.44 7.88 -14.09
C VAL A 334 43.39 8.01 -15.17
N GLY A 335 43.73 7.61 -16.40
CA GLY A 335 42.75 7.53 -17.48
C GLY A 335 41.55 6.70 -17.01
N VAL A 336 40.37 6.99 -17.55
CA VAL A 336 39.17 6.20 -17.26
C VAL A 336 39.45 4.76 -17.69
N LEU A 337 39.78 3.90 -16.72
CA LEU A 337 40.00 2.48 -16.98
C LEU A 337 38.65 1.87 -17.38
N GLU A 338 38.66 1.05 -18.42
CA GLU A 338 37.47 0.28 -18.78
C GLU A 338 37.09 -0.65 -17.62
N PRO A 339 35.78 -0.86 -17.36
CA PRO A 339 35.34 -1.78 -16.31
C PRO A 339 35.94 -3.17 -16.47
N ASP A 340 36.44 -3.72 -15.38
CA ASP A 340 36.96 -5.08 -15.28
C ASP A 340 35.87 -6.07 -14.91
N ASP A 341 36.08 -7.34 -15.27
CA ASP A 341 35.28 -8.43 -14.74
C ASP A 341 35.77 -8.80 -13.33
N ILE A 342 35.27 -8.07 -12.32
CA ILE A 342 35.64 -8.28 -10.92
C ILE A 342 35.22 -9.67 -10.38
N GLU A 343 34.45 -10.45 -11.13
CA GLU A 343 34.07 -11.83 -10.79
C GLU A 343 35.21 -12.83 -11.04
N GLU A 344 36.31 -12.41 -11.68
CA GLU A 344 37.56 -13.19 -11.79
C GLU A 344 38.26 -13.37 -10.43
N ILE A 345 37.98 -12.51 -9.44
CA ILE A 345 38.51 -12.66 -8.08
C ILE A 345 37.75 -13.79 -7.36
N LEU A 346 38.49 -14.82 -6.92
CA LEU A 346 37.93 -15.93 -6.16
C LEU A 346 37.25 -15.41 -4.89
N GLY A 347 35.94 -15.67 -4.80
CA GLY A 347 35.09 -15.21 -3.70
C GLY A 347 34.03 -14.20 -4.13
N ILE A 348 34.25 -13.50 -5.25
CA ILE A 348 33.30 -12.53 -5.82
C ILE A 348 32.43 -13.24 -6.86
N GLY A 349 31.33 -13.84 -6.39
CA GLY A 349 30.31 -14.40 -7.29
C GLY A 349 29.38 -13.34 -7.89
N PRO A 350 28.48 -13.70 -8.82
CA PRO A 350 27.63 -12.75 -9.55
C PRO A 350 26.79 -11.81 -8.66
N VAL A 351 26.36 -12.30 -7.49
CA VAL A 351 25.59 -11.52 -6.51
C VAL A 351 26.46 -10.46 -5.82
N ILE A 352 27.68 -10.84 -5.43
CA ILE A 352 28.63 -9.94 -4.76
C ILE A 352 29.19 -8.95 -5.79
N GLY A 353 29.52 -9.41 -7.00
CA GLY A 353 29.94 -8.56 -8.10
C GLY A 353 28.88 -7.52 -8.47
N ALA A 354 27.60 -7.90 -8.52
CA ALA A 354 26.50 -6.95 -8.72
C ALA A 354 26.43 -5.89 -7.61
N HIS A 355 26.56 -6.30 -6.34
CA HIS A 355 26.56 -5.38 -5.21
C HIS A 355 27.73 -4.40 -5.25
N LEU A 356 28.95 -4.87 -5.53
CA LEU A 356 30.15 -4.02 -5.66
C LEU A 356 30.02 -3.02 -6.83
N ARG A 357 29.43 -3.43 -7.95
CA ARG A 357 29.16 -2.54 -9.09
C ARG A 357 28.13 -1.47 -8.75
N GLU A 358 27.09 -1.78 -7.97
CA GLU A 358 26.15 -0.78 -7.47
C GLU A 358 26.83 0.28 -6.59
N GLN A 359 27.91 -0.08 -5.91
CA GLN A 359 28.73 0.82 -5.11
C GLN A 359 29.83 1.57 -5.90
N GLY A 360 29.92 1.35 -7.21
CA GLY A 360 30.90 2.02 -8.08
C GLY A 360 32.30 1.38 -8.09
N VAL A 361 32.42 0.16 -7.54
CA VAL A 361 33.62 -0.67 -7.66
C VAL A 361 33.48 -1.51 -8.93
N THR A 362 34.23 -1.14 -9.95
CA THR A 362 34.11 -1.71 -11.30
C THR A 362 35.46 -2.11 -11.90
N THR A 363 36.58 -1.92 -11.19
CA THR A 363 37.93 -2.23 -11.69
C THR A 363 38.78 -2.93 -10.63
N PHE A 364 39.73 -3.77 -11.05
CA PHE A 364 40.74 -4.40 -10.20
C PHE A 364 41.59 -3.34 -9.49
N ALA A 365 41.89 -2.22 -10.15
CA ALA A 365 42.64 -1.12 -9.58
C ALA A 365 41.97 -0.50 -8.34
N GLN A 366 40.63 -0.42 -8.33
CA GLN A 366 39.88 0.08 -7.16
C GLN A 366 39.96 -0.90 -5.98
N ILE A 367 39.87 -2.21 -6.24
CA ILE A 367 39.94 -3.25 -5.20
C ILE A 367 41.39 -3.36 -4.66
N ALA A 368 42.39 -3.27 -5.53
CA ALA A 368 43.81 -3.31 -5.17
C ALA A 368 44.24 -2.12 -4.29
N ALA A 369 43.54 -0.99 -4.38
CA ALA A 369 43.78 0.23 -3.62
C ALA A 369 43.05 0.27 -2.27
N TRP A 370 42.25 -0.74 -1.92
CA TRP A 370 41.56 -0.77 -0.64
C TRP A 370 42.52 -0.80 0.54
N THR A 371 42.24 0.05 1.53
CA THR A 371 42.88 -0.03 2.84
C THR A 371 42.26 -1.15 3.68
N PRO A 372 42.90 -1.61 4.77
CA PRO A 372 42.29 -2.54 5.71
C PRO A 372 40.94 -2.06 6.27
N GLU A 373 40.75 -0.74 6.40
CA GLU A 373 39.47 -0.15 6.83
C GLU A 373 38.40 -0.26 5.74
N ASP A 374 38.77 -0.10 4.47
CA ASP A 374 37.86 -0.29 3.33
C ASP A 374 37.43 -1.75 3.19
N ALA A 375 38.36 -2.69 3.37
CA ALA A 375 38.09 -4.12 3.34
C ALA A 375 37.12 -4.55 4.43
N ALA A 376 37.32 -4.08 5.67
CA ALA A 376 36.42 -4.33 6.78
C ALA A 376 35.01 -3.78 6.52
N ARG A 377 34.90 -2.53 6.04
CA ARG A 377 33.62 -1.90 5.71
C ARG A 377 32.86 -2.66 4.63
N ILE A 378 33.54 -3.07 3.56
CA ILE A 378 32.93 -3.85 2.48
C ILE A 378 32.50 -5.24 2.98
N GLY A 379 33.30 -5.88 3.82
CA GLY A 379 32.96 -7.16 4.45
C GLY A 379 31.67 -7.10 5.27
N ASP A 380 31.49 -6.02 6.04
CA ASP A 380 30.27 -5.77 6.82
C ASP A 380 29.06 -5.49 5.91
N GLU A 381 29.25 -4.73 4.83
CA GLU A 381 28.17 -4.36 3.90
C GLU A 381 27.63 -5.54 3.07
N ILE A 382 28.46 -6.55 2.80
CA ILE A 382 28.04 -7.78 2.11
C ILE A 382 27.54 -8.88 3.08
N ASP A 383 27.32 -8.57 4.37
CA ASP A 383 26.94 -9.51 5.44
C ASP A 383 27.96 -10.67 5.63
N PHE A 384 29.23 -10.47 5.26
CA PHE A 384 30.32 -11.44 5.49
C PHE A 384 31.59 -10.77 6.04
N PRO A 385 31.61 -10.40 7.33
CA PRO A 385 32.76 -9.76 7.95
C PRO A 385 34.04 -10.61 7.85
N GLY A 386 35.18 -9.97 7.53
CA GLY A 386 36.49 -10.62 7.44
C GLY A 386 36.70 -11.52 6.20
N ARG A 387 35.72 -11.57 5.28
CA ARG A 387 35.80 -12.38 4.06
C ARG A 387 36.80 -11.83 3.05
N VAL A 388 36.87 -10.51 2.94
CA VAL A 388 37.76 -9.81 2.00
C VAL A 388 39.22 -10.14 2.29
N GLU A 389 39.62 -10.17 3.57
CA GLU A 389 40.98 -10.55 3.98
C GLU A 389 41.20 -12.07 3.89
N ARG A 390 40.24 -12.89 4.35
CA ARG A 390 40.37 -14.36 4.34
C ARG A 390 40.52 -14.93 2.93
N GLU A 391 39.84 -14.34 1.96
CA GLU A 391 39.89 -14.74 0.55
C GLU A 391 40.88 -13.89 -0.25
N GLU A 392 41.69 -13.06 0.41
CA GLU A 392 42.80 -12.31 -0.20
C GLU A 392 42.41 -11.45 -1.43
N TRP A 393 41.23 -10.84 -1.41
CA TRP A 393 40.70 -10.13 -2.60
C TRP A 393 41.62 -9.00 -3.09
N ILE A 394 42.29 -8.30 -2.18
CA ILE A 394 43.22 -7.21 -2.51
C ILE A 394 44.45 -7.75 -3.25
N GLU A 395 45.03 -8.86 -2.80
CA GLU A 395 46.22 -9.45 -3.44
C GLU A 395 45.87 -10.10 -4.79
N GLN A 396 44.68 -10.72 -4.90
CA GLN A 396 44.16 -11.21 -6.17
C GLN A 396 43.93 -10.07 -7.17
N ALA A 397 43.32 -8.97 -6.73
CA ALA A 397 43.10 -7.79 -7.55
C ALA A 397 44.42 -7.17 -8.03
N ARG A 398 45.48 -7.13 -7.19
CA ARG A 398 46.81 -6.67 -7.61
C ARG A 398 47.42 -7.54 -8.70
N ARG A 399 47.26 -8.86 -8.61
CA ARG A 399 47.75 -9.79 -9.65
C ARG A 399 47.01 -9.59 -10.97
N LEU A 400 45.68 -9.56 -10.94
CA LEU A 400 44.85 -9.35 -12.13
C LEU A 400 45.07 -7.95 -12.73
N GLN A 401 45.29 -6.94 -11.90
CA GLN A 401 45.67 -5.59 -12.34
C GLN A 401 47.04 -5.59 -13.02
N ALA A 402 48.04 -6.28 -12.46
CA ALA A 402 49.37 -6.39 -13.07
C ALA A 402 49.33 -7.12 -14.41
N ASP A 403 48.57 -8.22 -14.50
CA ASP A 403 48.40 -8.98 -15.73
C ASP A 403 47.66 -8.18 -16.83
N LYS A 404 46.69 -7.35 -16.45
CA LYS A 404 45.87 -6.57 -17.39
C LYS A 404 46.49 -5.24 -17.81
N TYR A 405 47.15 -4.54 -16.89
CA TYR A 405 47.61 -3.16 -17.10
C TYR A 405 49.13 -3.01 -17.18
N GLY A 406 49.90 -4.08 -16.92
CA GLY A 406 51.34 -4.13 -17.16
C GLY A 406 52.13 -3.01 -16.49
N ASN A 407 52.26 -3.06 -15.16
CA ASN A 407 53.27 -2.29 -14.42
C ASN A 407 54.42 -3.20 -13.98
#